data_AF-A0A2H0RVL0-F1
#
_entry.id   AF-A0A2H0RVL0-F1
#
_cell.length_a   1.000
_cell.length_b   1.000
_cell.length_c   1.000
_cell.angle_alpha   90.00
_cell.angle_beta   90.00
_cell.angle_gamma   90.00
#
_symmetry.space_group_name_H-M   'P 1'
#
loop_
_entity.id
_entity.type
_entity.pdbx_description
1 polymer ?
#
loop_
_entity_poly.entity_id
_entity_poly.type
_entity_poly.pdbx_seq_one_letter_code
_entity_poly.pdbx_strand_id
1 'polypeptide(L)'
;MTFIARQERFTCEHCGAEVEPLKNGSYRNHCPHCLYSKHVDREGPGDRTSDCGRMMEPVGLTHRSGKGWMVVHRCLQCKKELPNTAAPDDNLALLSEKTLNDET
;
A
#
# COMPACT_ATOMS: atom_id res chain seq x y z
N MET A 1 -13.10 17.04 1.10
CA MET A 1 -11.92 16.46 1.75
C MET A 1 -10.76 16.47 0.76
N THR A 2 -9.67 17.16 1.08
CA THR A 2 -8.54 17.35 0.17
C THR A 2 -7.54 16.22 0.37
N PHE A 3 -7.40 15.35 -0.62
CA PHE A 3 -6.31 14.38 -0.68
C PHE A 3 -4.99 15.17 -0.77
N ILE A 4 -4.25 15.30 0.33
CA ILE A 4 -2.90 15.88 0.31
C ILE A 4 -1.93 14.77 -0.08
N ALA A 5 -1.83 14.56 -1.38
CA ALA A 5 -0.95 13.57 -1.93
C ALA A 5 0.50 14.08 -1.89
N ARG A 6 1.26 13.63 -0.89
CA ARG A 6 2.70 13.90 -0.77
C ARG A 6 3.46 12.83 -1.54
N GLN A 7 3.92 13.19 -2.72
CA GLN A 7 4.78 12.38 -3.56
C GLN A 7 6.23 12.82 -3.33
N GLU A 8 6.72 12.55 -2.12
CA GLU A 8 8.08 12.87 -1.70
C GLU A 8 8.87 11.57 -1.65
N ARG A 9 10.19 11.64 -1.91
CA ARG A 9 11.08 10.49 -1.64
C ARG A 9 10.92 10.08 -0.18
N PHE A 10 10.75 8.80 0.07
CA PHE A 10 10.67 8.30 1.44
C PHE A 10 11.38 6.97 1.57
N THR A 11 11.92 6.73 2.75
CA THR A 11 12.54 5.46 3.12
C THR A 11 11.46 4.57 3.72
N CYS A 12 11.29 3.36 3.18
CA CYS A 12 10.33 2.41 3.72
C CYS A 12 10.75 1.95 5.12
N GLU A 13 9.89 2.15 6.13
CA GLU A 13 10.15 1.72 7.51
C GLU A 13 10.18 0.18 7.68
N HIS A 14 9.69 -0.59 6.70
CA HIS A 14 9.68 -2.06 6.74
C HIS A 14 10.95 -2.67 6.13
N CYS A 15 11.27 -2.34 4.88
CA CYS A 15 12.42 -2.94 4.17
C CYS A 15 13.65 -2.02 4.09
N GLY A 16 13.55 -0.76 4.51
CA GLY A 16 14.64 0.22 4.39
C GLY A 16 14.89 0.73 2.97
N ALA A 17 14.12 0.29 1.97
CA ALA A 17 14.29 0.75 0.60
C ALA A 17 14.00 2.24 0.47
N GLU A 18 14.90 2.98 -0.17
CA GLU A 18 14.64 4.34 -0.62
C GLU A 18 13.71 4.27 -1.82
N VAL A 19 12.60 5.00 -1.75
CA VAL A 19 11.67 4.99 -2.86
C VAL A 19 11.41 6.38 -3.40
N GLU A 20 11.69 6.49 -4.69
CA GLU A 20 11.58 7.71 -5.46
C GLU A 20 10.12 8.09 -5.75
N PRO A 21 9.85 9.39 -5.94
CA PRO A 21 8.56 9.87 -6.37
C PRO A 21 8.24 9.45 -7.81
N LEU A 22 7.00 9.04 -8.05
CA LEU A 22 6.51 8.75 -9.40
C LEU A 22 6.44 10.05 -10.23
N LYS A 23 6.96 10.03 -11.46
CA LYS A 23 6.99 11.22 -12.34
C LYS A 23 5.64 11.54 -13.00
N ASN A 24 4.68 10.63 -12.95
CA ASN A 24 3.46 10.68 -13.76
C ASN A 24 2.21 11.17 -12.99
N GLY A 25 2.37 11.78 -11.80
CA GLY A 25 1.24 12.27 -11.00
C GLY A 25 0.32 11.17 -10.43
N SER A 26 0.75 9.91 -10.50
CA SER A 26 0.07 8.77 -9.88
C SER A 26 0.54 8.63 -8.44
N TYR A 27 -0.37 8.55 -7.47
CA TYR A 27 -0.02 8.54 -6.05
C TYR A 27 0.18 7.13 -5.51
N ARG A 28 1.15 7.00 -4.60
CA ARG A 28 1.62 5.74 -4.05
C ARG A 28 1.68 5.87 -2.54
N ASN A 29 1.01 4.96 -1.84
CA ASN A 29 0.97 4.92 -0.37
C ASN A 29 1.69 3.68 0.21
N HIS A 30 2.32 2.87 -0.64
CA HIS A 30 3.04 1.67 -0.27
C HIS A 30 4.42 1.61 -0.93
N CYS A 31 5.31 0.78 -0.42
CA CYS A 31 6.61 0.53 -1.03
C CYS A 31 6.46 -0.40 -2.24
N PRO A 32 7.02 -0.12 -3.43
CA PRO A 32 6.89 -1.00 -4.60
C PRO A 32 7.71 -2.28 -4.41
N HIS A 33 8.74 -2.24 -3.55
CA HIS A 33 9.62 -3.38 -3.30
C HIS A 33 9.04 -4.39 -2.32
N CYS A 34 8.33 -3.95 -1.28
CA CYS A 34 7.79 -4.86 -0.26
C CYS A 34 6.26 -4.80 -0.12
N LEU A 35 5.61 -3.86 -0.83
CA LEU A 35 4.18 -3.60 -0.81
C LEU A 35 3.62 -3.26 0.58
N TYR A 36 4.47 -2.94 1.56
CA TYR A 36 3.99 -2.42 2.84
C TYR A 36 3.56 -0.97 2.69
N SER A 37 2.39 -0.69 3.25
CA SER A 37 1.83 0.66 3.41
C SER A 37 1.94 1.10 4.87
N LYS A 38 1.69 2.38 5.16
CA LYS A 38 1.58 2.89 6.53
C LYS A 38 0.17 3.42 6.75
N HIS A 39 -0.45 3.00 7.86
CA HIS A 39 -1.78 3.44 8.25
C HIS A 39 -1.69 4.86 8.84
N VAL A 40 -1.59 5.84 7.95
CA VAL A 40 -1.53 7.25 8.30
C VAL A 40 -2.92 7.90 8.30
N ASP A 41 -3.90 7.33 7.61
CA ASP A 41 -5.24 7.88 7.41
C ASP A 41 -6.28 7.23 8.34
N ARG A 42 -7.16 8.01 9.00
CA ARG A 42 -8.20 7.47 9.91
C ARG A 42 -9.50 7.16 9.18
N GLU A 43 -10.06 8.18 8.51
CA GLU A 43 -11.36 8.16 7.85
C GLU A 43 -11.23 8.33 6.33
N GLY A 44 -10.26 9.13 5.86
CA GLY A 44 -10.09 9.37 4.44
C GLY A 44 -8.63 9.64 4.05
N PRO A 45 -8.27 9.45 2.77
CA PRO A 45 -6.87 9.50 2.38
C PRO A 45 -6.34 10.93 2.45
N GLY A 46 -5.24 11.14 3.18
CA GLY A 46 -4.64 12.43 3.44
C GLY A 46 -5.07 13.12 4.74
N ASP A 47 -5.91 12.49 5.58
CA ASP A 47 -6.34 13.12 6.85
C ASP A 47 -5.23 13.14 7.92
N ARG A 48 -4.28 12.21 7.88
CA ARG A 48 -3.18 12.09 8.87
C ARG A 48 -3.63 12.11 10.35
N THR A 49 -4.88 11.75 10.63
CA THR A 49 -5.46 11.70 11.99
C THR A 49 -5.55 10.29 12.55
N SER A 50 -4.91 9.30 11.91
CA SER A 50 -4.95 7.93 12.40
C SER A 50 -4.11 7.79 13.66
N ASP A 51 -4.76 7.51 14.80
CA ASP A 51 -4.10 7.16 16.06
C ASP A 51 -3.28 5.85 15.98
N CYS A 52 -3.42 5.10 14.88
CA CYS A 52 -2.73 3.82 14.70
C CYS A 52 -1.27 4.02 14.28
N GLY A 53 -1.02 4.77 13.20
CA GLY A 53 0.32 5.02 12.67
C GLY A 53 1.14 3.77 12.31
N ARG A 54 0.53 2.58 12.33
CA ARG A 54 1.23 1.30 12.14
C ARG A 54 1.36 0.92 10.69
N MET A 55 2.29 0.01 10.43
CA MET A 55 2.46 -0.62 9.13
C MET A 55 1.22 -1.44 8.75
N MET A 56 0.89 -1.40 7.47
CA MET A 56 -0.09 -2.26 6.83
C MET A 56 0.65 -3.26 5.95
N GLU A 57 0.49 -4.53 6.28
CA GLU A 57 1.04 -5.63 5.50
C GLU A 57 0.22 -5.85 4.23
N PRO A 58 0.85 -6.13 3.09
CA PRO A 58 0.16 -6.61 1.90
C PRO A 58 -0.28 -8.05 2.15
N VAL A 59 -1.59 -8.29 2.23
CA VAL A 59 -2.16 -9.61 2.53
C VAL A 59 -2.65 -10.34 1.29
N GLY A 60 -2.83 -9.64 0.18
CA GLY A 60 -3.25 -10.29 -1.05
C GLY A 60 -3.43 -9.32 -2.21
N LEU A 61 -3.68 -9.91 -3.37
CA LEU A 61 -4.02 -9.19 -4.60
C LEU A 61 -5.48 -9.41 -4.95
N THR A 62 -6.15 -8.33 -5.32
CA THR A 62 -7.51 -8.38 -5.85
C THR A 62 -7.57 -7.63 -7.17
N HIS A 63 -8.38 -8.12 -8.10
CA HIS A 63 -8.56 -7.49 -9.40
C HIS A 63 -9.95 -6.84 -9.45
N ARG A 64 -10.04 -5.57 -9.86
CA ARG A 64 -11.31 -4.88 -10.10
C ARG A 64 -11.43 -4.42 -11.54
N SER A 65 -12.52 -4.85 -12.19
CA SER A 65 -12.89 -4.38 -13.53
C SER A 65 -12.92 -2.86 -13.57
N GLY A 66 -12.12 -2.27 -14.46
CA GLY A 66 -11.98 -0.81 -14.64
C GLY A 66 -10.89 -0.13 -13.82
N LYS A 67 -10.41 -0.73 -12.71
CA LYS A 67 -9.29 -0.20 -11.90
C LYS A 67 -8.00 -1.02 -12.02
N GLY A 68 -8.08 -2.24 -12.54
CA GLY A 68 -6.95 -3.15 -12.68
C GLY A 68 -6.62 -3.90 -11.38
N TRP A 69 -5.35 -4.25 -11.22
CA TRP A 69 -4.85 -4.92 -10.03
C TRP A 69 -4.80 -3.97 -8.83
N MET A 70 -5.17 -4.49 -7.67
CA MET A 70 -5.17 -3.76 -6.42
C MET A 70 -4.57 -4.64 -5.32
N VAL A 71 -3.73 -4.03 -4.50
CA VAL A 71 -3.09 -4.68 -3.36
C VAL A 71 -3.97 -4.47 -2.13
N VAL A 72 -4.39 -5.57 -1.51
CA VAL A 72 -5.10 -5.55 -0.24
C VAL A 72 -4.08 -5.40 0.88
N HIS A 73 -4.19 -4.30 1.62
CA HIS A 73 -3.33 -4.01 2.76
C HIS A 73 -4.10 -4.21 4.05
N ARG A 74 -3.55 -4.96 5.01
CA ARG A 74 -4.11 -5.15 6.34
C ARG A 74 -3.26 -4.44 7.38
N CYS A 75 -3.87 -3.58 8.19
CA CYS A 75 -3.15 -2.95 9.30
C CYS A 75 -2.76 -3.98 10.36
N LEU A 76 -1.50 -3.98 10.78
CA LEU A 76 -0.99 -4.94 11.78
C LEU A 76 -1.62 -4.76 13.17
N GLN A 77 -2.11 -3.56 13.51
CA GLN A 77 -2.68 -3.26 14.83
C GLN A 77 -4.20 -3.25 14.83
N CYS A 78 -4.87 -2.49 13.95
CA CYS A 78 -6.34 -2.45 13.94
C CYS A 78 -6.98 -3.53 13.06
N LYS A 79 -6.19 -4.32 12.33
CA LYS A 79 -6.65 -5.39 11.41
C LYS A 79 -7.58 -4.91 10.29
N LYS A 80 -7.71 -3.59 10.07
CA LYS A 80 -8.47 -3.01 8.97
C LYS A 80 -7.82 -3.34 7.64
N GLU A 81 -8.62 -3.81 6.70
CA GLU A 81 -8.19 -4.15 5.34
C GLU A 81 -8.65 -3.07 4.36
N LEU A 82 -7.72 -2.56 3.55
CA LEU A 82 -8.00 -1.59 2.51
C LEU A 82 -7.32 -2.01 1.19
N PRO A 83 -8.09 -2.10 0.08
CA PRO A 83 -7.52 -2.28 -1.24
C PRO A 83 -7.01 -0.95 -1.79
N ASN A 84 -5.72 -0.90 -2.14
CA ASN A 84 -5.11 0.21 -2.86
C ASN A 84 -4.77 -0.19 -4.29
N THR A 85 -4.90 0.73 -5.23
CA THR A 85 -4.53 0.47 -6.64
C THR A 85 -3.04 0.19 -6.74
N ALA A 86 -2.68 -0.90 -7.45
CA ALA A 86 -1.30 -1.22 -7.73
C ALA A 86 -0.73 -0.22 -8.76
N ALA A 87 0.48 0.25 -8.49
CA ALA A 87 1.28 1.01 -9.42
C ALA A 87 1.98 0.06 -10.42
N PRO A 88 2.29 0.50 -11.65
CA PRO A 88 2.90 -0.36 -12.66
C PRO A 88 4.33 -0.83 -12.31
N ASP A 89 5.01 -0.16 -11.38
CA ASP A 89 6.32 -0.51 -10.84
C ASP A 89 6.25 -1.38 -9.57
N ASP A 90 5.05 -1.73 -9.11
CA ASP A 90 4.89 -2.59 -7.94
C ASP A 90 5.35 -4.02 -8.20
N ASN A 91 6.12 -4.57 -7.27
CA ASN A 91 6.53 -5.97 -7.32
C ASN A 91 5.41 -6.90 -6.84
N LEU A 92 4.35 -7.01 -7.64
CA LEU A 92 3.17 -7.84 -7.35
C LEU A 92 3.48 -9.34 -7.24
N ALA A 93 4.63 -9.78 -7.75
CA ALA A 93 5.09 -11.16 -7.67
C ALA A 93 5.13 -11.67 -6.20
N LEU A 94 5.51 -10.79 -5.27
CA LEU A 94 5.60 -11.12 -3.83
C LEU A 94 4.28 -11.58 -3.22
N LEU A 95 3.16 -11.09 -3.75
CA LEU A 95 1.83 -11.47 -3.28
C LEU A 95 1.29 -12.68 -4.01
N SER A 96 1.56 -12.82 -5.30
CA SER A 96 1.17 -14.03 -6.04
C SER A 96 1.81 -15.29 -5.45
N GLU A 97 3.06 -15.21 -4.98
CA GLU A 97 3.72 -16.33 -4.30
C GLU A 97 3.09 -16.64 -2.94
N LYS A 98 2.60 -15.62 -2.22
CA LYS A 98 1.93 -15.81 -0.92
C LYS A 98 0.55 -16.45 -1.06
N THR A 99 -0.23 -16.06 -2.06
CA THR A 99 -1.59 -16.59 -2.26
C THR A 99 -1.61 -18.07 -2.63
N LEU A 100 -0.53 -18.59 -3.23
CA LEU A 100 -0.40 -20.01 -3.57
C LEU A 100 -0.06 -20.91 -2.37
N ASN A 101 0.37 -20.33 -1.25
CA ASN A 101 0.86 -21.10 -0.10
C ASN A 101 -0.17 -21.23 1.04
N ASP A 102 -1.37 -20.66 0.90
CA ASP A 102 -2.44 -20.68 1.93
C ASP A 102 -3.50 -21.78 1.68
N GLU A 103 -3.27 -22.71 0.75
CA GLU A 103 -4.16 -23.86 0.44
C GLU A 103 -3.65 -25.22 0.97
N THR A 104 -2.88 -25.26 2.07
CA THR A 104 -2.43 -26.54 2.69
C THR A 104 -2.84 -26.68 4.14
#